data_AF-X0RG35-F1
#
_entry.id   AF-X0RG35-F1
#
_cell.length_a   1.000
_cell.length_b   1.000
_cell.length_c   1.000
_cell.angle_alpha   90.00
_cell.angle_beta   90.00
_cell.angle_gamma   90.00
#
_symmetry.space_group_name_H-M   'P 1'
#
loop_
_entity.id
_entity.type
_entity.pdbx_description
1 polymer ?
#
loop_
_entity_poly.entity_id
_entity_poly.type
_entity_poly.pdbx_seq_one_letter_code
_entity_poly.pdbx_strand_id
1 'polypeptide(L)'
;MNGKAPIIGNTLTDKQRELQELRKEKENKRLRMERDILKKGFRSASLGQPERLSLISQLAEQDKQVNKSLLCKLFGVMKSSYYYGLNPKPISLKAVKTKALIRQIFNDSNRSAGGSQHRCHTYE
;
A
#
# COMPACT_ATOMS: atom_id res chain seq x y z
N MET A 1 -10.35 12.90 66.22
CA MET A 1 -9.78 12.09 65.12
C MET A 1 -9.72 12.98 63.88
N ASN A 2 -8.57 13.59 63.60
CA ASN A 2 -8.45 14.58 62.53
C ASN A 2 -7.83 13.93 61.29
N GLY A 3 -8.68 13.46 60.38
CA GLY A 3 -8.25 13.00 59.06
C GLY A 3 -7.95 14.20 58.16
N LYS A 4 -6.66 14.53 57.96
CA LYS A 4 -6.23 15.44 56.90
C LYS A 4 -6.16 14.64 55.60
N ALA A 5 -6.98 15.02 54.62
CA ALA A 5 -6.84 14.56 53.23
C ALA A 5 -5.51 15.09 52.63
N PRO A 6 -4.79 14.32 51.80
CA PRO A 6 -3.57 14.79 51.19
C PRO A 6 -3.92 15.77 50.06
N ILE A 7 -3.43 17.01 50.19
CA ILE A 7 -3.46 18.01 49.12
C ILE A 7 -2.41 17.58 48.09
N ILE A 8 -2.78 16.67 47.19
CA ILE A 8 -2.00 16.38 45.99
C ILE A 8 -2.42 17.41 44.94
N GLY A 9 -2.00 18.65 45.18
CA GLY A 9 -2.07 19.71 44.19
C GLY A 9 -0.99 19.44 43.14
N ASN A 10 -1.40 18.88 42.01
CA ASN A 10 -0.57 18.75 40.81
C ASN A 10 -0.27 20.17 40.25
N THR A 11 0.61 20.91 40.89
CA THR A 11 1.24 22.08 40.29
C THR A 11 2.39 21.57 39.43
N LEU A 12 2.07 21.16 38.20
CA LEU A 12 3.07 21.00 37.15
C LEU A 12 3.86 22.31 37.10
N THR A 13 5.17 22.26 37.37
CA THR A 13 6.08 23.39 37.17
C THR A 13 5.87 23.90 35.74
N ASP A 14 5.91 25.20 35.47
CA ASP A 14 5.52 25.75 34.15
C ASP A 14 6.23 25.04 32.97
N LYS A 15 7.49 24.63 33.17
CA LYS A 15 8.25 23.80 32.21
C LYS A 15 7.63 22.42 31.91
N GLN A 16 7.05 21.76 32.92
CA GLN A 16 6.38 20.47 32.75
C GLN A 16 5.04 20.64 32.01
N ARG A 17 4.33 21.76 32.23
CA ARG A 17 3.11 22.11 31.51
C ARG A 17 3.41 22.35 30.04
N GLU A 18 4.43 23.16 29.75
CA GLU A 18 4.91 23.44 28.39
C GLU A 18 5.34 22.15 27.66
N LEU A 19 6.11 21.27 28.33
CA LEU A 19 6.53 20.00 27.73
C LEU A 19 5.34 19.07 27.45
N GLN A 20 4.31 19.07 28.31
CA GLN A 20 3.10 18.28 28.12
C GLN A 20 2.24 18.81 26.96
N GLU A 21 2.13 20.14 26.83
CA GLU A 21 1.43 20.80 25.72
C GLU A 21 2.10 20.49 24.39
N LEU A 22 3.43 20.62 24.31
CA LEU A 22 4.21 20.27 23.11
C LEU A 22 4.04 18.80 22.71
N ARG A 23 3.98 17.88 23.69
CA ARG A 23 3.72 16.44 23.42
C ARG A 23 2.30 16.24 22.89
N LYS A 24 1.30 16.87 23.49
CA LYS A 24 -0.11 16.79 23.06
C LYS A 24 -0.31 17.36 21.67
N GLU A 25 0.37 18.45 21.33
CA GLU A 25 0.28 19.06 20.00
C GLU A 25 0.86 18.15 18.92
N LYS A 26 2.04 17.56 19.16
CA LYS A 26 2.64 16.56 18.26
C LYS A 26 1.72 15.36 18.04
N GLU A 27 1.12 14.84 19.11
CA GLU A 27 0.17 13.72 19.01
C GLU A 27 -1.09 14.12 18.25
N ASN A 28 -1.66 15.29 18.52
CA ASN A 28 -2.82 15.80 17.78
C ASN A 28 -2.53 15.97 16.29
N LYS A 29 -1.34 16.46 15.94
CA LYS A 29 -0.92 16.59 14.55
C LYS A 29 -0.84 15.21 13.87
N ARG A 30 -0.22 14.23 14.53
CA ARG A 30 -0.17 12.84 14.05
C ARG A 30 -1.56 12.24 13.87
N LEU A 31 -2.43 12.37 14.87
CA LEU A 31 -3.80 11.84 14.84
C LEU A 31 -4.63 12.47 13.73
N ARG A 32 -4.51 13.79 13.50
CA ARG A 32 -5.18 14.48 12.39
C ARG A 32 -4.71 13.92 11.05
N MET A 33 -3.40 13.73 10.88
CA MET A 33 -2.84 13.13 9.68
C MET A 33 -3.37 11.71 9.46
N GLU A 34 -3.31 10.84 10.47
CA GLU A 34 -3.82 9.47 10.39
C GLU A 34 -5.31 9.44 10.02
N ARG A 35 -6.12 10.32 10.62
CA ARG A 35 -7.56 10.41 10.34
C ARG A 35 -7.84 10.86 8.92
N ASP A 36 -7.08 11.81 8.38
CA ASP A 36 -7.23 12.27 7.00
C ASP A 36 -6.72 11.25 5.98
N ILE A 37 -5.61 10.57 6.30
CA ILE A 37 -5.12 9.42 5.54
C ILE A 37 -6.23 8.35 5.46
N LEU A 38 -6.85 8.01 6.58
CA LEU A 38 -7.91 6.99 6.65
C LEU A 38 -9.17 7.40 5.87
N LYS A 39 -9.59 8.67 5.94
CA LYS A 39 -10.67 9.19 5.07
C LYS A 39 -10.34 9.06 3.59
N LYS A 40 -9.12 9.44 3.19
CA LYS A 40 -8.68 9.37 1.78
C LYS A 40 -8.61 7.92 1.31
N GLY A 41 -8.11 7.02 2.14
CA GLY A 41 -8.12 5.57 1.91
C GLY A 41 -9.54 5.03 1.70
N PHE A 42 -10.46 5.33 2.61
CA PHE A 42 -11.85 4.89 2.48
C PHE A 42 -12.54 5.43 1.21
N ARG A 43 -12.32 6.71 0.87
CA ARG A 43 -12.86 7.31 -0.37
C ARG A 43 -12.28 6.71 -1.65
N SER A 44 -11.09 6.11 -1.56
CA SER A 44 -10.44 5.46 -2.70
C SER A 44 -10.86 4.00 -2.91
N ALA A 45 -11.69 3.43 -2.03
CA ALA A 45 -12.14 2.04 -2.14
C ALA A 45 -12.92 1.77 -3.45
N SER A 46 -13.58 2.78 -4.01
CA SER A 46 -14.27 2.72 -5.30
C SER A 46 -13.37 3.01 -6.50
N LEU A 47 -12.10 3.39 -6.29
CA LEU A 47 -11.17 3.74 -7.35
C LEU A 47 -10.45 2.50 -7.91
N GLY A 48 -10.10 2.58 -9.20
CA GLY A 48 -9.24 1.60 -9.85
C GLY A 48 -7.85 1.50 -9.21
N GLN A 49 -7.13 0.45 -9.56
CA GLN A 49 -5.75 0.23 -9.11
C GLN A 49 -4.82 1.40 -9.48
N PRO A 50 -4.82 1.91 -10.73
CA PRO A 50 -3.95 3.02 -11.15
C PRO A 50 -4.14 4.29 -10.32
N GLU A 51 -5.39 4.65 -10.03
CA GLU A 51 -5.74 5.86 -9.27
C GLU A 51 -5.30 5.74 -7.81
N ARG A 52 -5.49 4.56 -7.20
CA ARG A 52 -4.98 4.26 -5.85
C ARG A 52 -3.46 4.36 -5.79
N LEU A 53 -2.75 3.83 -6.78
CA LEU A 53 -1.30 3.95 -6.89
C LEU A 53 -0.84 5.41 -7.01
N SER A 54 -1.53 6.20 -7.85
CA SER A 54 -1.24 7.63 -8.02
C SER A 54 -1.41 8.40 -6.70
N LEU A 55 -2.50 8.13 -5.97
CA LEU A 55 -2.79 8.78 -4.69
C LEU A 55 -1.76 8.40 -3.60
N ILE A 56 -1.30 7.15 -3.56
CA ILE A 56 -0.21 6.73 -2.66
C ILE A 56 1.06 7.53 -2.96
N SER A 57 1.44 7.67 -4.23
CA SER A 57 2.62 8.44 -4.64
C SER A 57 2.51 9.90 -4.22
N GLN A 58 1.37 10.54 -4.47
CA GLN A 58 1.10 11.93 -4.07
C GLN A 58 1.22 12.12 -2.55
N LEU A 59 0.65 11.22 -1.75
CA LEU A 59 0.73 11.29 -0.29
C LEU A 59 2.16 11.06 0.22
N ALA A 60 2.91 10.16 -0.41
CA ALA A 60 4.31 9.90 -0.07
C ALA A 60 5.25 11.06 -0.46
N GLU A 61 4.89 11.85 -1.48
CA GLU A 61 5.62 13.06 -1.88
C GLU A 61 5.31 14.25 -0.98
N GLN A 62 4.04 14.42 -0.58
CA GLN A 62 3.60 15.48 0.32
C GLN A 62 4.25 15.37 1.70
N ASP A 63 4.45 14.15 2.21
CA ASP A 63 5.12 13.92 3.49
C ASP A 63 6.11 12.75 3.40
N LYS A 64 7.40 13.10 3.36
CA LYS A 64 8.51 12.14 3.28
C LYS A 64 8.64 11.26 4.54
N GLN A 65 8.02 11.62 5.66
CA GLN A 65 8.04 10.80 6.88
C GLN A 65 6.99 9.68 6.84
N VAL A 66 6.03 9.73 5.92
CA VAL A 66 4.98 8.73 5.84
C VAL A 66 5.53 7.42 5.28
N ASN A 67 5.28 6.33 6.01
CA ASN A 67 5.70 5.00 5.60
C ASN A 67 4.86 4.52 4.39
N LYS A 68 5.50 4.34 3.24
CA LYS A 68 4.88 3.83 2.00
C LYS A 68 4.19 2.47 2.19
N SER A 69 4.70 1.61 3.07
CA SER A 69 4.09 0.32 3.41
C SER A 69 2.75 0.51 4.13
N LEU A 70 2.65 1.50 5.01
CA LEU A 70 1.41 1.83 5.71
C LEU A 70 0.36 2.38 4.74
N LEU A 71 0.78 3.26 3.82
CA LEU A 71 -0.10 3.75 2.74
C LEU A 71 -0.61 2.59 1.89
N CYS A 72 0.27 1.71 1.41
CA CYS A 72 -0.13 0.55 0.61
C CYS A 72 -1.20 -0.31 1.32
N LYS A 73 -1.00 -0.61 2.61
CA LYS A 73 -1.98 -1.36 3.42
C LYS A 73 -3.33 -0.65 3.51
N LEU A 74 -3.32 0.66 3.76
CA LEU A 74 -4.54 1.45 3.87
C LEU A 74 -5.35 1.48 2.56
N PHE A 75 -4.66 1.60 1.44
CA PHE A 75 -5.29 1.63 0.11
C PHE A 75 -5.60 0.23 -0.45
N GLY A 76 -5.33 -0.84 0.31
CA GLY A 76 -5.54 -2.22 -0.12
C GLY A 76 -4.68 -2.61 -1.33
N VAL A 77 -3.48 -2.03 -1.44
CA VAL A 77 -2.52 -2.27 -2.51
C VAL A 77 -1.35 -3.08 -1.96
N MET A 78 -0.90 -4.09 -2.71
CA MET A 78 0.29 -4.83 -2.33
C MET A 78 1.54 -3.96 -2.55
N LYS A 79 2.46 -3.94 -1.59
CA LYS A 79 3.69 -3.11 -1.66
C LYS A 79 4.47 -3.36 -2.95
N SER A 80 4.55 -4.60 -3.43
CA SER A 80 5.18 -4.94 -4.70
C SER A 80 4.51 -4.24 -5.88
N SER A 81 3.17 -4.29 -5.97
CA SER A 81 2.40 -3.61 -7.03
C SER A 81 2.67 -2.12 -7.07
N TYR A 82 2.83 -1.47 -5.91
CA TYR A 82 3.22 -0.06 -5.85
C TYR A 82 4.57 0.20 -6.54
N TYR A 83 5.62 -0.53 -6.16
CA TYR A 83 6.95 -0.32 -6.78
C TYR A 83 7.01 -0.72 -8.25
N TYR A 84 6.28 -1.76 -8.66
CA TYR A 84 6.16 -2.13 -10.08
C TYR A 84 5.41 -1.07 -10.88
N GLY A 85 4.39 -0.43 -10.29
CA GLY A 85 3.61 0.62 -10.94
C GLY A 85 4.36 1.94 -11.10
N LEU A 86 5.35 2.24 -10.26
CA LEU A 86 6.17 3.45 -10.37
C LEU A 86 7.06 3.45 -11.62
N ASN A 87 7.55 2.28 -12.02
CA ASN A 87 8.43 2.13 -13.17
C ASN A 87 7.89 1.01 -14.07
N PRO A 88 6.78 1.27 -14.79
CA PRO A 88 6.20 0.27 -15.67
C PRO A 88 7.23 -0.07 -16.75
N LYS A 89 7.57 -1.35 -16.87
CA LYS A 89 8.47 -1.80 -17.93
C LYS A 89 7.77 -1.55 -19.28
N PRO A 90 8.44 -0.91 -20.24
CA PRO A 90 7.85 -0.68 -21.54
C PRO A 90 7.51 -2.03 -22.19
N ILE A 91 6.28 -2.15 -22.67
CA ILE A 91 5.82 -3.35 -23.35
C ILE A 91 6.32 -3.27 -24.79
N SER A 92 7.26 -4.15 -25.16
CA SER A 92 7.71 -4.25 -26.54
C SER A 92 6.59 -4.81 -27.43
N LEU A 93 6.17 -4.04 -28.45
CA LEU A 93 5.19 -4.49 -29.43
C LEU A 93 5.61 -5.80 -30.11
N LYS A 94 6.91 -5.96 -30.39
CA LYS A 94 7.46 -7.20 -30.94
C LYS A 94 7.22 -8.36 -29.98
N ALA A 95 7.50 -8.19 -28.68
CA ALA A 95 7.27 -9.22 -27.69
C ALA A 95 5.78 -9.59 -27.55
N VAL A 96 4.86 -8.61 -27.63
CA VAL A 96 3.42 -8.87 -27.62
C VAL A 96 3.00 -9.66 -28.85
N LYS A 97 3.41 -9.24 -30.05
CA LYS A 97 3.12 -9.95 -31.31
C LYS A 97 3.65 -11.38 -31.29
N THR A 98 4.89 -11.57 -30.85
CA THR A 98 5.48 -12.91 -30.72
C THR A 98 4.71 -13.78 -29.72
N LYS A 99 4.35 -13.25 -28.54
CA LYS A 99 3.54 -14.01 -27.57
C LYS A 99 2.15 -14.35 -28.11
N ALA A 100 1.52 -13.45 -28.85
CA ALA A 100 0.23 -13.70 -29.48
C ALA A 100 0.34 -14.82 -30.53
N LEU A 101 1.36 -14.76 -31.39
CA LEU A 101 1.63 -15.81 -32.38
C LEU A 101 1.91 -17.17 -31.74
N ILE A 102 2.73 -17.22 -30.68
CA ILE A 102 3.00 -18.46 -29.94
C ILE A 102 1.69 -19.05 -29.39
N ARG A 103 0.84 -18.21 -28.80
CA ARG A 103 -0.47 -18.65 -28.27
C ARG A 103 -1.39 -19.15 -29.38
N GLN A 104 -1.38 -18.50 -30.54
CA GLN A 104 -2.15 -18.91 -31.70
C GLN A 104 -1.70 -20.30 -32.17
N ILE A 105 -0.40 -20.49 -32.45
CA ILE A 105 0.17 -21.78 -32.86
C ILE A 105 -0.11 -22.88 -31.81
N PHE A 106 0.00 -22.55 -30.52
CA PHE A 106 -0.33 -23.48 -29.44
C PHE A 106 -1.79 -23.92 -29.47
N ASN A 107 -2.73 -23.00 -29.69
CA ASN A 107 -4.15 -23.33 -29.78
C ASN A 107 -4.48 -24.09 -31.07
N ASP A 108 -3.93 -23.67 -32.20
CA ASP A 108 -4.13 -24.32 -33.52
C ASP A 108 -3.60 -25.76 -33.53
N SER A 109 -2.57 -26.03 -32.73
CA SER A 109 -2.01 -27.39 -32.54
C SER A 109 -2.74 -28.21 -31.45
N ASN A 110 -3.97 -27.85 -31.06
CA ASN A 110 -4.71 -28.51 -29.98
C ASN A 110 -3.91 -28.58 -28.67
N ARG A 111 -3.13 -27.53 -28.37
CA ARG A 111 -2.27 -27.45 -27.16
C ARG A 111 -1.14 -28.48 -27.10
N SER A 112 -0.81 -29.10 -28.23
CA SER A 112 0.26 -30.11 -28.32
C SER A 112 1.63 -29.52 -28.63
N ALA A 113 1.71 -28.39 -29.33
CA ALA A 113 2.99 -27.75 -29.66
C ALA A 113 3.69 -27.22 -28.39
N GLY A 114 4.78 -27.87 -27.98
CA GLY A 114 5.53 -27.51 -26.77
C GLY A 114 4.94 -28.08 -25.47
N GLY A 115 3.88 -28.89 -25.55
CA GLY A 115 3.48 -29.76 -24.44
C GLY A 115 4.44 -30.95 -24.36
N SER A 116 4.91 -31.29 -23.16
CA SER A 116 5.71 -32.49 -22.93
C SER A 116 4.94 -33.72 -23.46
N GLN A 117 5.35 -34.29 -24.59
CA GLN A 117 4.79 -35.52 -25.11
C GLN A 117 5.01 -36.65 -24.07
N HIS A 118 4.06 -36.88 -23.18
CA HIS A 118 3.88 -38.20 -22.59
C HIS A 118 3.27 -39.09 -23.67
N ARG A 119 4.16 -39.69 -24.45
CA ARG A 119 3.84 -40.61 -25.54
C ARG A 119 3.46 -41.96 -24.92
N CYS A 120 2.20 -42.13 -24.52
CA CYS A 120 1.68 -43.46 -24.23
C CYS A 120 1.40 -44.15 -25.58
N HIS A 121 2.38 -44.92 -26.05
CA HIS A 121 2.15 -45.92 -27.10
C HIS A 121 1.23 -47.00 -26.53
N THR A 122 -0.03 -47.01 -26.92
CA THR A 122 -0.87 -48.21 -26.82
C THR A 122 -0.62 -49.06 -28.07
N TYR A 123 -0.07 -50.25 -27.87
CA TYR A 123 -0.06 -51.32 -28.86
C TYR A 123 -1.42 -52.00 -28.84
N GLU A 124 -2.10 -52.03 -29.98
CA GLU A 124 -3.01 -53.13 -30.39
C GLU A 124 -2.81 -53.39 -31.88
#